data_AF-A0A916X1S3-F1
#
_entry.id   AF-A0A916X1S3-F1
#
_cell.length_a   1.000
_cell.length_b   1.000
_cell.length_c   1.000
_cell.angle_alpha   90.00
_cell.angle_beta   90.00
_cell.angle_gamma   90.00
#
_symmetry.space_group_name_H-M   'P 1'
#
loop_
_entity.id
_entity.type
_entity.pdbx_description
1 polymer ?
#
loop_
_entity_poly.entity_id
_entity_poly.type
_entity_poly.pdbx_seq_one_letter_code
_entity_poly.pdbx_strand_id
1 'polypeptide(L)' 'MEKTQTIGGLEASGGRLGLLCRACSRFRYMNSRRYKPDEIVREIAKTLTCARCSSETVETFAVQRDEKTGFWPAEHG' A
#
# COMPACT_ATOMS: atom_id res chain seq x y z
N MET A 1 -0.03 -2.16 19.72
CA MET A 1 1.12 -2.77 18.99
C MET A 1 0.80 -2.70 17.52
N GLU A 2 1.48 -1.82 16.80
CA GLU A 2 1.32 -1.70 15.36
C GLU A 2 1.94 -2.93 14.70
N LYS A 3 1.16 -3.72 13.96
CA LYS A 3 1.68 -4.89 13.26
C LYS A 3 2.67 -4.41 12.20
N THR A 4 3.96 -4.69 12.40
CA THR A 4 4.97 -4.55 11.36
C THR A 4 4.62 -5.50 10.22
N GLN A 5 3.88 -4.99 9.24
CA GLN A 5 3.47 -5.75 8.08
C GLN A 5 4.58 -5.69 7.04
N THR A 6 5.16 -6.84 6.71
CA THR A 6 6.12 -6.96 5.62
C THR A 6 5.39 -7.23 4.29
N ILE A 7 6.10 -7.00 3.18
CA ILE A 7 5.61 -7.33 1.84
C ILE A 7 5.32 -8.83 1.70
N GLY A 8 6.20 -9.69 2.20
CA GLY A 8 5.99 -11.15 2.15
C GLY A 8 4.72 -11.57 2.90
N GLY A 9 4.48 -10.99 4.09
CA GLY A 9 3.24 -11.25 4.83
C GLY A 9 2.00 -10.66 4.15
N LEU A 10 2.14 -9.54 3.44
CA LEU A 10 1.05 -8.92 2.70
C LEU A 10 0.65 -9.78 1.50
N GLU A 11 1.62 -10.29 0.76
CA GLU A 11 1.35 -11.18 -0.37
C GLU A 11 0.80 -12.54 0.07
N ALA A 12 1.34 -13.10 1.16
CA ALA A 12 0.86 -14.37 1.72
C ALA A 12 -0.60 -14.29 2.22
N SER A 13 -1.03 -13.12 2.69
CA SER A 13 -2.43 -12.87 3.06
C SER A 13 -3.32 -12.48 1.87
N GLY A 14 -2.77 -12.44 0.65
CA GLY A 14 -3.49 -12.03 -0.55
C GLY A 14 -3.84 -10.54 -0.59
N GLY A 15 -3.22 -9.72 0.27
CA GLY A 15 -3.40 -8.27 0.28
C GLY A 15 -2.62 -7.57 -0.83
N ARG A 16 -2.89 -6.28 -1.02
CA ARG A 16 -2.21 -5.40 -1.98
C ARG A 16 -1.52 -4.25 -1.28
N LEU A 17 -0.41 -3.81 -1.85
CA LEU A 17 0.26 -2.58 -1.41
C LEU A 17 -0.50 -1.37 -1.94
N GLY A 18 -1.06 -0.57 -1.05
CA GLY A 18 -1.67 0.73 -1.37
C GLY A 18 -0.66 1.85 -1.22
N LEU A 19 -0.76 2.87 -2.08
CA LEU A 19 -0.05 4.13 -1.96
C LEU A 19 -1.06 5.28 -2.01
N LEU A 20 -1.02 6.17 -1.03
CA LEU A 20 -1.78 7.41 -0.99
C LEU A 20 -0.82 8.60 -0.94
N CYS A 21 -0.97 9.53 -1.87
CA CYS A 21 -0.32 10.83 -1.76
C CYS A 21 -1.19 11.77 -0.93
N ARG A 22 -0.65 12.29 0.18
CA ARG A 22 -1.36 13.26 1.05
C ARG A 22 -1.44 14.66 0.42
N ALA A 23 -0.54 14.99 -0.51
CA ALA A 23 -0.53 16.29 -1.16
C ALA A 23 -1.59 16.44 -2.26
N CYS A 24 -1.85 15.39 -3.06
CA CYS A 24 -2.83 15.43 -4.15
C CYS A 24 -3.99 14.43 -4.01
N SER A 25 -4.08 13.78 -2.85
CA SER A 25 -5.08 12.74 -2.52
C SER A 25 -5.13 11.58 -3.52
N ARG A 26 -4.05 11.37 -4.30
CA ARG A 26 -4.00 10.30 -5.30
C ARG A 26 -3.74 8.96 -4.61
N PHE A 27 -4.71 8.08 -4.69
CA PHE A 27 -4.57 6.68 -4.32
C PHE A 27 -4.22 5.80 -5.53
N ARG A 28 -3.38 4.78 -5.34
CA ARG A 28 -3.12 3.73 -6.33
C ARG A 28 -2.70 2.44 -5.65
N TYR A 29 -2.94 1.32 -6.34
CA TYR A 29 -2.29 0.05 -6.03
C TYR A 29 -0.87 0.03 -6.60
N MET A 30 0.04 -0.51 -5.81
CA MET A 30 1.43 -0.73 -6.15
C MET A 30 1.64 -2.21 -6.44
N ASN A 31 2.60 -2.50 -7.32
CA ASN A 31 3.02 -3.87 -7.58
C ASN A 31 3.99 -4.31 -6.46
N SER A 32 3.48 -5.05 -5.48
CA SER A 32 4.24 -5.55 -4.33
C SER A 32 5.43 -6.43 -4.72
N ARG A 33 5.36 -7.13 -5.87
CA ARG A 33 6.44 -8.00 -6.38
C ARG A 33 7.73 -7.26 -6.74
N ARG A 34 7.70 -5.93 -6.79
CA ARG A 34 8.90 -5.10 -7.03
C ARG A 34 9.72 -4.86 -5.75
N TYR A 35 9.18 -5.22 -4.60
CA TYR A 35 9.80 -5.04 -3.29
C TYR A 35 10.25 -6.39 -2.73
N LYS A 36 11.26 -6.37 -1.88
CA LYS A 36 11.71 -7.59 -1.21
C LYS A 36 10.69 -8.00 -0.14
N PRO A 37 10.50 -9.31 0.09
CA PRO A 37 9.50 -9.80 1.04
C PRO A 37 9.76 -9.39 2.49
N ASP A 38 11.00 -9.06 2.85
CA ASP A 38 11.43 -8.55 4.14
C ASP A 38 11.21 -7.03 4.32
N GLU A 39 10.88 -6.30 3.24
CA GLU A 39 10.59 -4.87 3.35
C GLU A 39 9.31 -4.60 4.13
N ILE A 40 9.37 -3.59 5.01
CA ILE A 40 8.25 -3.14 5.81
C ILE A 40 7.38 -2.22 4.96
N VAL A 41 6.08 -2.53 4.87
CA VAL A 41 5.12 -1.82 4.02
C VAL A 41 5.17 -0.32 4.21
N ARG A 42 5.20 0.18 5.46
CA ARG A 42 5.20 1.62 5.77
C ARG A 42 6.51 2.33 5.44
N GLU A 43 7.63 1.61 5.42
CA GLU A 43 8.94 2.17 5.12
C GLU A 43 9.13 2.41 3.62
N ILE A 44 8.39 1.67 2.78
CA ILE A 44 8.44 1.81 1.32
C ILE A 44 8.08 3.24 0.89
N ALA A 45 7.12 3.90 1.55
CA ALA A 45 6.74 5.27 1.24
C ALA A 45 7.92 6.25 1.30
N LYS A 46 8.91 6.02 2.18
CA LYS A 46 10.06 6.91 2.37
C LYS A 46 10.97 6.99 1.15
N THR A 47 10.93 5.98 0.28
CA THR A 47 11.73 5.94 -0.96
C THR A 47 10.92 6.33 -2.19
N LEU A 48 9.66 6.75 -2.00
CA LEU A 48 8.72 7.02 -3.09
C LEU A 48 8.34 8.50 -3.16
N THR A 49 8.02 8.92 -4.37
CA THR A 49 7.39 10.21 -4.65
C THR A 49 6.12 10.01 -5.44
N CYS A 50 5.19 10.95 -5.33
CA CYS A 50 3.96 10.91 -6.09
C CYS A 50 4.26 11.12 -7.59
N ALA A 51 3.94 10.15 -8.43
CA ALA A 51 4.12 10.27 -9.89
C ALA A 51 3.29 11.40 -10.55
N ARG A 52 2.34 12.04 -9.83
CA ARG A 52 1.52 13.14 -10.35
C ARG A 52 2.04 14.51 -9.95
N CYS A 53 2.32 14.71 -8.66
CA CYS A 53 2.71 16.02 -8.12
C CYS A 53 4.16 16.06 -7.59
N SER A 54 4.91 14.97 -7.74
CA SER A 54 6.29 14.79 -7.27
C SER A 54 6.51 14.98 -5.78
N SER A 55 5.45 15.10 -4.98
CA SER A 55 5.52 15.22 -3.52
C SER A 55 6.04 13.93 -2.89
N GLU A 56 6.94 14.07 -1.93
CA GLU A 56 7.44 13.03 -1.03
C GLU A 56 6.44 12.68 0.08
N THR A 57 5.36 13.47 0.23
CA THR A 57 4.31 13.23 1.23
C THR A 57 3.36 12.13 0.74
N VAL A 58 3.90 10.92 0.65
CA VAL A 58 3.19 9.70 0.29
C VAL A 58 3.19 8.73 1.47
N GLU A 59 2.16 7.91 1.55
CA GLU A 59 2.02 6.87 2.56
C GLU A 59 1.70 5.55 1.89
N THR A 60 2.34 4.49 2.35
CA THR A 60 2.10 3.12 1.93
C THR A 60 1.43 2.34 3.03
N PHE A 61 0.45 1.52 2.66
CA PHE A 61 -0.33 0.76 3.62
C PHE A 61 -0.77 -0.58 3.03
N ALA A 62 -1.00 -1.54 3.92
CA ALA A 62 -1.56 -2.83 3.55
C ALA A 62 -3.04 -2.66 3.24
N VAL A 63 -3.44 -3.04 2.03
CA VAL A 63 -4.84 -3.10 1.64
C VAL A 63 -5.25 -4.57 1.66
N GLN A 64 -6.10 -4.93 2.61
CA GLN A 64 -6.71 -6.26 2.62
C GLN A 64 -8.03 -6.25 1.86
N ARG A 65 -8.39 -7.40 1.31
CA ARG A 65 -9.72 -7.64 0.77
C ARG A 65 -10.70 -7.72 1.94
N ASP A 66 -11.87 -7.11 1.82
CA ASP A 66 -12.90 -7.28 2.84
C ASP A 66 -13.36 -8.75 2.84
N GLU A 67 -13.20 -9.45 3.96
CA GLU A 67 -13.54 -10.87 4.09
C GLU A 67 -15.05 -11.15 4.01
N LYS A 68 -15.90 -10.13 4.26
CA LYS A 68 -17.36 -10.27 4.23
C LYS A 68 -17.96 -10.02 2.85
N THR A 69 -17.39 -9.10 2.10
CA THR A 69 -17.96 -8.68 0.80
C THR A 69 -17.13 -9.17 -0.38
N GLY A 70 -15.86 -9.51 -0.16
CA GLY A 70 -14.95 -9.88 -1.24
C GLY A 70 -14.58 -8.71 -2.16
N PHE A 71 -14.92 -7.48 -1.81
CA PHE A 71 -14.59 -6.30 -2.59
C PHE A 71 -13.29 -5.65 -2.09
N TRP A 72 -12.52 -5.07 -3.01
CA TRP A 72 -11.39 -4.21 -2.64
C TRP A 72 -11.92 -2.86 -2.15
N PRO A 73 -11.28 -2.16 -1.20
CA PRO A 73 -11.76 -0.85 -0.73
C PRO A 73 -11.93 0.22 -1.82
N ALA A 74 -11.29 0.07 -2.99
CA ALA A 74 -11.50 0.95 -4.14
C ALA A 74 -12.77 0.63 -4.97
N GLU A 75 -13.51 -0.41 -4.61
CA GLU A 75 -14.77 -0.84 -5.25
C GLU A 75 -16.00 -0.51 -4.40
N HIS A 76 -15.81 0.02 -3.18
CA HIS A 76 -16.86 0.73 -2.46
C HIS A 76 -16.87 2.18 -2.97
N GLY A 77 -17.84 2.48 -3.84
CA GLY A 77 -18.05 3.78 -4.47
C GLY A 77 -18.27 4.92 -3.47
#